data_AF-V4X8J3-F1
#
_entry.id   AF-V4X8J3-F1
#
_cell.length_a   1.000
_cell.length_b   1.000
_cell.length_c   1.000
_cell.angle_alpha   90.00
_cell.angle_beta   90.00
_cell.angle_gamma   90.00
#
_symmetry.space_group_name_H-M   'P 1'
#
loop_
_entity.id
_entity.type
_entity.pdbx_description
1 polymer ?
#
loop_
_entity_poly.entity_id
_entity_poly.type
_entity_poly.pdbx_seq_one_letter_code
_entity_poly.pdbx_strand_id
1 'polypeptide(L)'
;MGFFGDFKEDVVGLIRDPTDEQKALLVAVVAIFVADRYFLWIDFPFVVRTTAAVGVGFVAMFVVSYLLTGRLVPPDEDDEEPYEDEFHP
;
A
#
# COMPACT_ATOMS: atom_id res chain seq x y z
N MET A 1 -8.52 22.96 -12.40
CA MET A 1 -8.41 22.99 -13.89
C MET A 1 -6.98 23.30 -14.34
N GLY A 2 -6.02 22.54 -13.83
CA GLY A 2 -4.64 22.61 -14.26
C GLY A 2 -3.91 21.50 -13.54
N PHE A 3 -3.26 20.63 -14.29
CA PHE A 3 -2.62 19.40 -13.81
C PHE A 3 -1.75 19.59 -12.54
N PHE A 4 -1.12 20.77 -12.40
CA PHE A 4 -0.33 21.14 -11.21
C PHE A 4 -1.17 21.52 -9.97
N GLY A 5 -2.37 22.08 -10.17
CA GLY A 5 -3.31 22.37 -9.10
C GLY A 5 -3.89 21.09 -8.52
N ASP A 6 -4.33 20.19 -9.40
CA ASP A 6 -4.93 18.91 -9.02
C ASP A 6 -3.87 18.03 -8.30
N PHE A 7 -2.64 17.93 -8.82
CA PHE A 7 -1.54 17.24 -8.12
C PHE A 7 -1.19 17.84 -6.75
N LYS A 8 -1.23 19.17 -6.62
CA LYS A 8 -0.98 19.82 -5.34
C LYS A 8 -2.11 19.52 -4.35
N GLU A 9 -3.35 19.50 -4.82
CA GLU A 9 -4.51 19.15 -4.00
C GLU A 9 -4.43 17.71 -3.52
N ASP A 10 -4.04 16.77 -4.37
CA ASP A 10 -3.81 15.36 -4.00
C ASP A 10 -2.70 15.22 -2.94
N VAL A 11 -1.56 15.89 -3.13
CA VAL A 11 -0.46 15.86 -2.16
C VAL A 11 -0.86 16.52 -0.84
N VAL A 12 -1.62 17.61 -0.88
CA VAL A 12 -2.13 18.27 0.33
C VAL A 12 -3.17 17.38 1.03
N GLY A 13 -4.01 16.67 0.27
CA GLY A 13 -4.95 15.67 0.76
C GLY A 13 -4.23 14.53 1.47
N LEU A 14 -3.24 13.91 0.82
CA LEU A 14 -2.40 12.86 1.38
C LEU A 14 -1.74 13.26 2.72
N ILE A 15 -1.38 14.53 2.89
CA ILE A 15 -0.73 15.03 4.12
C ILE A 15 -1.76 15.37 5.22
N ARG A 16 -2.92 15.91 4.85
CA ARG A 16 -3.90 16.44 5.82
C ARG A 16 -4.94 15.41 6.24
N ASP A 17 -5.40 14.57 5.32
CA ASP A 17 -6.42 13.57 5.53
C ASP A 17 -6.28 12.42 4.51
N PRO A 18 -5.27 11.54 4.69
CA PRO A 18 -5.05 10.44 3.76
C PRO A 18 -6.15 9.39 3.85
N THR A 19 -6.51 8.80 2.72
CA THR A 19 -7.41 7.64 2.67
C THR A 19 -6.74 6.39 3.27
N ASP A 20 -7.52 5.38 3.64
CA ASP A 20 -6.96 4.16 4.26
C ASP A 20 -6.09 3.36 3.28
N GLU A 21 -6.43 3.39 1.99
CA GLU A 21 -5.60 2.86 0.92
C GLU A 21 -4.25 3.59 0.85
N GLN A 22 -4.27 4.92 0.80
CA GLN A 22 -3.06 5.74 0.79
C GLN A 22 -2.17 5.52 2.02
N LYS A 23 -2.78 5.33 3.21
CA LYS A 23 -2.05 4.96 4.43
C LYS A 23 -1.38 3.59 4.28
N ALA A 24 -2.10 2.58 3.78
CA ALA A 24 -1.55 1.25 3.57
C ALA A 24 -0.38 1.25 2.57
N LEU A 25 -0.53 2.00 1.47
CA LEU A 25 0.53 2.18 0.47
C LEU A 25 1.75 2.91 1.04
N LEU A 26 1.55 3.97 1.82
CA LEU A 26 2.64 4.70 2.48
C LEU A 26 3.42 3.77 3.42
N VAL A 27 2.72 2.97 4.23
CA VAL A 27 3.39 2.01 5.12
C VAL A 27 4.12 0.93 4.33
N ALA A 28 3.55 0.44 3.24
CA ALA A 28 4.22 -0.53 2.36
C ALA A 28 5.54 0.03 1.80
N VAL A 29 5.53 1.28 1.32
CA VAL A 29 6.74 1.96 0.83
C VAL A 29 7.79 2.08 1.94
N VAL A 30 7.40 2.53 3.14
CA VAL A 30 8.31 2.63 4.28
C VAL A 30 8.88 1.26 4.66
N ALA A 31 8.05 0.22 4.66
CA ALA A 31 8.47 -1.15 4.95
C ALA A 31 9.49 -1.67 3.93
N ILE A 32 9.32 -1.37 2.63
CA ILE A 32 10.30 -1.71 1.58
C ILE A 32 11.64 -1.03 1.86
N PHE A 33 11.63 0.27 2.15
CA PHE A 33 12.88 1.01 2.43
C PHE A 33 13.62 0.46 3.65
N VAL A 34 12.89 0.16 4.72
CA VAL A 34 13.47 -0.42 5.94
C VAL A 34 13.99 -1.83 5.66
N ALA A 35 13.24 -2.65 4.93
CA ALA A 35 13.63 -4.01 4.58
C ALA A 35 14.86 -4.03 3.66
N ASP A 36 14.92 -3.20 2.61
CA ASP A 36 16.10 -3.10 1.75
C ASP A 36 17.33 -2.68 2.56
N ARG A 37 17.19 -1.67 3.44
CA ARG A 37 18.30 -1.22 4.30
C ARG A 37 18.78 -2.32 5.26
N TYR A 38 17.86 -3.10 5.82
CA TYR A 38 18.17 -4.24 6.68
C TYR A 38 18.87 -5.36 5.89
N PHE A 39 18.36 -5.71 4.71
CA PHE A 39 18.92 -6.78 3.89
C PHE A 39 20.29 -6.44 3.29
N LEU A 40 20.73 -5.18 3.30
CA LEU A 40 22.14 -4.85 3.00
C LEU A 40 23.13 -5.51 3.97
N TRP A 41 22.68 -5.94 5.14
CA TRP A 41 23.52 -6.56 6.16
C TRP A 41 23.58 -8.08 6.00
N ILE A 42 22.95 -8.60 4.94
CA ILE A 42 22.91 -10.01 4.57
C ILE A 42 23.50 -10.15 3.16
N ASP A 43 24.36 -11.14 2.95
CA ASP A 43 25.01 -11.40 1.66
C ASP A 43 24.06 -12.07 0.64
N PHE A 44 22.99 -11.38 0.27
CA PHE A 44 22.10 -11.81 -0.81
C PHE A 44 22.47 -11.19 -2.16
N PRO A 45 22.28 -11.93 -3.28
CA PRO A 45 22.31 -11.35 -4.61
C PRO A 45 21.32 -10.19 -4.72
N PHE A 46 21.67 -9.14 -5.46
CA PHE A 46 20.87 -7.92 -5.60
C PHE A 46 19.40 -8.19 -5.91
N VAL A 47 19.12 -9.05 -6.89
CA VAL A 47 17.75 -9.39 -7.31
C VAL A 47 16.94 -10.04 -6.18
N VAL A 48 17.57 -10.96 -5.43
CA VAL A 48 16.90 -11.65 -4.31
C VAL A 48 16.59 -10.65 -3.20
N ARG A 49 17.54 -9.75 -2.90
CA ARG A 49 17.35 -8.69 -1.90
C ARG A 49 16.18 -7.77 -2.25
N THR A 50 16.18 -7.24 -3.48
CA THR A 50 15.15 -6.28 -3.90
C THR A 50 13.78 -6.93 -3.92
N THR A 51 13.68 -8.16 -4.42
CA THR A 51 12.41 -8.91 -4.43
C THR A 51 11.93 -9.22 -3.02
N ALA A 52 12.83 -9.60 -2.11
CA ALA A 52 12.48 -9.81 -0.71
C ALA A 52 11.97 -8.52 -0.04
N ALA A 53 12.61 -7.37 -0.30
CA ALA A 53 12.17 -6.08 0.23
C ALA A 53 10.77 -5.71 -0.27
N VAL A 54 10.51 -5.87 -1.57
CA VAL A 54 9.16 -5.69 -2.14
C VAL A 54 8.16 -6.65 -1.51
N GLY A 55 8.54 -7.91 -1.28
CA GLY A 55 7.70 -8.89 -0.58
C GLY A 55 7.35 -8.48 0.84
N VAL A 56 8.28 -7.89 1.59
CA VAL A 56 8.01 -7.34 2.93
C VAL A 56 7.01 -6.18 2.84
N GLY A 57 7.17 -5.29 1.86
CA GLY A 57 6.22 -4.22 1.57
C GLY A 57 4.82 -4.74 1.31
N PHE A 58 4.73 -5.78 0.48
CA PHE A 58 3.47 -6.45 0.16
C PHE A 58 2.82 -7.00 1.44
N VAL A 59 3.53 -7.79 2.24
CA VAL A 59 2.98 -8.32 3.51
C VAL A 59 2.54 -7.20 4.47
N ALA A 60 3.34 -6.13 4.57
CA ALA A 60 3.01 -4.99 5.42
C ALA A 60 1.69 -4.31 4.99
N MET A 61 1.43 -4.21 3.68
CA MET A 61 0.18 -3.67 3.16
C MET A 61 -1.04 -4.45 3.68
N PHE A 62 -1.00 -5.80 3.65
CA PHE A 62 -2.12 -6.64 4.12
C PHE A 62 -2.34 -6.49 5.62
N VAL A 63 -1.26 -6.45 6.40
CA VAL A 63 -1.35 -6.26 7.85
C VAL A 63 -1.95 -4.90 8.17
N VAL A 64 -1.50 -3.84 7.50
CA VAL A 64 -1.99 -2.48 7.75
C VAL A 64 -3.43 -2.33 7.30
N SER A 65 -3.77 -2.85 6.12
CA SER A 65 -5.15 -2.90 5.66
C SER A 65 -6.05 -3.55 6.70
N TYR A 66 -5.67 -4.72 7.20
CA TYR A 66 -6.45 -5.43 8.21
C TYR A 66 -6.63 -4.62 9.48
N LEU A 67 -5.60 -3.90 9.92
CA LEU A 67 -5.67 -3.05 11.12
C LEU A 67 -6.53 -1.80 10.91
N LEU A 68 -6.57 -1.23 9.71
CA LEU A 68 -7.34 -0.03 9.39
C LEU A 68 -8.82 -0.36 9.13
N THR A 69 -9.10 -1.42 8.37
CA THR A 69 -10.43 -1.67 7.79
C THR A 69 -11.07 -2.98 8.24
N GLY A 70 -10.31 -3.85 8.91
CA GLY A 70 -10.72 -5.22 9.21
C GLY A 70 -10.66 -6.17 8.01
N ARG A 71 -10.24 -5.68 6.83
CA ARG A 71 -10.09 -6.47 5.59
C ARG A 71 -8.62 -6.61 5.23
N LEU A 72 -8.22 -7.79 4.76
CA LEU A 72 -6.84 -8.08 4.37
C LEU A 72 -6.38 -7.31 3.12
N VAL A 73 -7.33 -6.87 2.29
CA VAL A 73 -7.06 -6.11 1.06
C VAL A 73 -7.51 -4.66 1.30
N PRO A 74 -6.69 -3.65 0.95
CA PRO A 74 -7.10 -2.26 1.02
C PRO A 74 -8.39 -2.06 0.22
N PRO A 75 -9.37 -1.31 0.76
CA PRO A 75 -10.56 -0.95 0.00
C PRO A 75 -10.15 0.01 -1.12
N ASP A 76 -10.67 -0.23 -2.32
CA ASP A 76 -10.55 0.72 -3.43
C ASP A 76 -11.52 1.90 -3.17
N GLU A 77 -11.16 3.12 -3.60
CA GLU A 77 -12.02 4.31 -3.43
C GLU A 77 -13.40 4.18 -4.11
N ASP A 78 -13.56 3.21 -5.03
CA ASP A 78 -14.79 2.91 -5.78
C ASP A 78 -15.61 1.72 -5.22
N ASP A 79 -15.21 1.14 -4.08
CA ASP A 79 -15.75 -0.13 -3.55
C ASP A 79 -17.08 0.06 -2.77
N GLU A 80 -18.01 0.85 -3.32
CA GLU A 80 -19.43 0.97 -2.91
C GLU A 80 -20.36 -0.06 -3.60
N GLU A 81 -19.83 -1.12 -4.21
CA GLU A 81 -20.66 -2.19 -4.76
C GLU A 81 -20.73 -3.38 -3.79
N PRO A 82 -21.93 -3.79 -3.32
CA PRO A 82 -22.07 -5.03 -2.60
C PRO A 82 -21.72 -6.15 -3.60
N TYR A 83 -20.65 -6.88 -3.31
CA TYR A 83 -20.32 -8.13 -4.00
C TYR A 83 -21.54 -9.07 -3.94
N GLU A 84 -22.45 -8.99 -4.92
CA GLU A 84 -23.39 -10.07 -5.19
C GLU A 84 -22.55 -11.20 -5.78
N ASP A 85 -22.29 -12.22 -4.95
CA ASP A 85 -21.71 -13.48 -5.39
C ASP A 85 -22.45 -13.96 -6.64
N GLU A 86 -21.83 -13.85 -7.82
CA GLU A 86 -22.34 -14.34 -9.11
C GLU A 86 -22.29 -15.88 -9.19
N PHE A 87 -22.53 -16.55 -8.06
CA PHE A 87 -22.65 -18.00 -7.90
C PHE A 87 -24.00 -18.35 -7.24
N HIS A 88 -25.09 -17.94 -7.89
CA HIS A 88 -26.39 -18.54 -7.65
C HIS A 88 -26.53 -19.83 -8.51
N PRO A 89 -27.16 -20.90 -7.98
CA PRO A 89 -27.15 -22.25 -8.55
C PRO A 89 -27.81 -22.39 -9.94
#